data_AF-A0AA88GFE6-F1
#
_entry.id   AF-A0AA88GFE6-F1
#
_cell.length_a   1.000
_cell.length_b   1.000
_cell.length_c   1.000
_cell.angle_alpha   90.00
_cell.angle_beta   90.00
_cell.angle_gamma   90.00
#
_symmetry.space_group_name_H-M   'P 1'
#
loop_
_entity.id
_entity.type
_entity.pdbx_description
1 polymer ?
#
loop_
_entity_poly.entity_id
_entity_poly.type
_entity_poly.pdbx_seq_one_letter_code
_entity_poly.pdbx_strand_id
1 'polypeptide(L)'
;MQALHSYRFLILASTLLILQALCFQICNVEGVLLKLDSKKNKRVCFQEHLYESTPVKITLKFPTKSPTDVNGGDIRDVQIRLFGTDPEKNEYLDAHYFLQSLPTIVQDNQAFKIISHHFKSSSTLYGNYKICIEQESKLKEVELDLHIDVGKSAEVEFEELESVKHVKKIETLLKNLGNQITTITSEQIYFKHREERFRETTDSTYERLWIVAVLQVMILVMSAWWQLSSLKTFFRKQKLI
;
A
#
# COMPACT_ATOMS: atom_id res chain seq x y z
N MET A 1 -33.17 35.73 -14.78
CA MET A 1 -31.71 35.52 -14.79
C MET A 1 -31.15 34.88 -13.51
N GLN A 2 -31.62 35.21 -12.30
CA GLN A 2 -31.08 34.63 -11.05
C GLN A 2 -31.18 33.08 -10.97
N ALA A 3 -32.25 32.47 -11.48
CA ALA A 3 -32.42 31.01 -11.45
C ALA A 3 -31.40 30.25 -12.31
N LEU A 4 -30.95 30.82 -13.44
CA LEU A 4 -29.93 30.21 -14.29
C LEU A 4 -28.54 30.24 -13.63
N HIS A 5 -28.28 31.26 -12.82
CA HIS A 5 -27.05 31.37 -12.04
C HIS A 5 -27.03 30.37 -10.88
N SER A 6 -28.16 30.20 -10.18
CA SER A 6 -28.31 29.16 -9.15
C SER A 6 -28.18 27.74 -9.72
N TYR A 7 -28.72 27.48 -10.92
CA TYR A 7 -28.61 26.18 -11.57
C TYR A 7 -27.18 25.87 -12.02
N ARG A 8 -26.46 26.88 -12.53
CA ARG A 8 -25.03 26.77 -12.85
C ARG A 8 -24.19 26.49 -11.62
N PHE A 9 -24.49 27.13 -10.50
CA PHE A 9 -23.80 26.89 -9.23
C PHE A 9 -24.05 25.48 -8.70
N LEU A 10 -25.28 24.97 -8.85
CA LEU A 10 -25.66 23.62 -8.42
C LEU A 10 -24.95 22.53 -9.25
N ILE A 11 -24.88 22.72 -10.57
CA ILE A 11 -24.16 21.81 -11.47
C ILE A 11 -22.65 21.84 -11.17
N LEU A 12 -22.09 23.02 -10.89
CA LEU A 12 -20.67 23.14 -10.54
C LEU A 12 -20.34 22.46 -9.21
N ALA A 13 -21.21 22.58 -8.22
CA ALA A 13 -21.02 21.95 -6.92
C ALA A 13 -21.13 20.41 -7.00
N SER A 14 -22.09 19.89 -7.78
CA SER A 14 -22.23 18.44 -7.96
C SER A 14 -21.09 17.85 -8.77
N THR A 15 -20.60 18.53 -9.82
CA THR A 15 -19.44 18.06 -10.59
C THR A 15 -18.16 18.10 -9.76
N LEU A 16 -17.98 19.09 -8.89
CA LEU A 16 -16.82 19.17 -7.99
C LEU A 16 -16.81 18.01 -6.97
N LEU A 17 -17.96 17.66 -6.40
CA LEU A 17 -18.09 16.52 -5.47
C LEU A 17 -17.84 15.18 -6.16
N ILE A 18 -18.34 15.00 -7.38
CA ILE A 18 -18.06 13.80 -8.18
C ILE A 18 -16.56 13.71 -8.52
N LEU A 19 -15.93 14.83 -8.86
CA LEU A 19 -14.49 14.89 -9.14
C LEU A 19 -13.66 14.52 -7.90
N GLN A 20 -14.04 15.00 -6.71
CA GLN A 20 -13.38 14.62 -5.45
C GLN A 20 -13.56 13.14 -5.12
N ALA A 21 -14.76 12.58 -5.31
CA ALA A 21 -15.03 11.16 -5.07
C ALA A 21 -14.25 10.26 -6.04
N LEU A 22 -14.16 10.65 -7.31
CA LEU A 22 -13.34 9.95 -8.31
C LEU A 22 -11.86 10.03 -7.96
N CYS A 23 -11.37 11.18 -7.50
CA CYS A 23 -9.98 11.32 -7.07
C CYS A 23 -9.66 10.42 -5.87
N PHE A 24 -10.60 10.26 -4.93
CA PHE A 24 -10.43 9.39 -3.77
C PHE A 24 -10.41 7.91 -4.14
N GLN A 25 -11.22 7.48 -5.11
CA GLN A 25 -11.20 6.11 -5.64
C GLN A 25 -9.89 5.81 -6.40
N ILE A 26 -9.37 6.77 -7.16
CA ILE A 26 -8.10 6.63 -7.89
C ILE A 26 -6.91 6.55 -6.90
N CYS A 27 -6.99 7.19 -5.73
CA CYS A 27 -5.97 7.08 -4.69
C CYS A 27 -6.01 5.76 -3.90
N ASN A 28 -7.05 4.93 -4.07
CA ASN A 28 -7.23 3.68 -3.31
C ASN A 28 -6.69 2.44 -4.05
N VAL A 29 -5.85 2.64 -5.07
CA VAL A 29 -5.22 1.55 -5.81
C VAL A 29 -4.05 1.02 -4.98
N GLU A 30 -4.23 -0.14 -4.36
CA GLU A 30 -3.20 -0.78 -3.52
C GLU A 30 -2.05 -1.42 -4.34
N GLY A 31 -2.21 -1.65 -5.65
CA GLY A 31 -1.18 -2.32 -6.46
C GLY A 31 -1.13 -1.95 -7.94
N VAL A 32 -0.02 -2.28 -8.59
CA VAL A 32 0.20 -2.06 -10.02
C VAL A 32 0.42 -3.40 -10.72
N LEU A 33 -0.46 -3.70 -11.68
CA LEU A 33 -0.29 -4.85 -12.57
C LEU A 33 0.77 -4.55 -13.64
N LEU A 34 1.80 -5.39 -13.72
CA LEU A 34 2.92 -5.27 -14.64
C LEU A 34 3.00 -6.47 -15.57
N LYS A 35 3.29 -6.18 -16.85
CA LYS A 35 3.57 -7.15 -17.89
C LYS A 35 5.01 -6.97 -18.36
N LEU A 36 5.84 -7.96 -18.08
CA LEU A 36 7.24 -8.01 -18.50
C LEU A 36 7.37 -8.86 -19.77
N ASP A 37 8.11 -8.37 -20.75
CA ASP A 37 8.35 -9.07 -22.03
C ASP A 37 9.84 -9.13 -22.32
N SER A 38 10.37 -10.33 -22.59
CA SER A 38 11.81 -10.56 -22.79
C SER A 38 12.39 -9.81 -23.99
N LYS A 39 11.60 -9.50 -25.01
CA LYS A 39 12.03 -8.78 -26.23
C LYS A 39 11.80 -7.28 -26.17
N LYS A 40 10.73 -6.82 -25.51
CA LYS A 40 10.36 -5.39 -25.49
C LYS A 40 10.71 -4.70 -24.18
N ASN A 41 10.23 -5.24 -23.07
CA ASN A 41 10.27 -4.57 -21.77
C ASN A 41 10.77 -5.55 -20.70
N LYS A 42 12.06 -5.89 -20.81
CA LYS A 42 12.71 -6.91 -19.99
C LYS A 42 12.81 -6.51 -18.51
N ARG A 43 12.86 -5.19 -18.23
CA ARG A 43 12.92 -4.65 -16.87
C ARG A 43 12.04 -3.42 -16.71
N VAL A 44 11.46 -3.28 -15.52
CA VAL A 44 10.70 -2.09 -15.11
C VAL A 44 11.30 -1.57 -13.82
N CYS A 45 11.44 -0.25 -13.71
CA CYS A 45 12.01 0.41 -12.54
C CYS A 45 11.08 1.48 -12.01
N PHE A 46 10.96 1.52 -10.68
CA PHE A 46 10.21 2.50 -9.92
C PHE A 46 11.21 3.36 -9.17
N GLN A 47 10.95 4.66 -9.11
CA GLN A 47 11.79 5.60 -8.38
C GLN A 47 10.93 6.23 -7.29
N GLU A 48 11.28 5.94 -6.05
CA GLU A 48 10.55 6.39 -4.88
C GLU A 48 11.42 7.37 -4.08
N HIS A 49 10.81 8.45 -3.59
CA HIS A 49 11.50 9.40 -2.74
C HIS A 49 11.36 8.98 -1.29
N LEU A 50 12.43 8.40 -0.72
CA LEU A 50 12.43 7.91 0.66
C LEU A 50 13.12 8.92 1.59
N TYR A 51 12.51 9.11 2.74
CA TYR A 51 13.08 9.86 3.85
C TYR A 51 13.96 8.96 4.73
N GLU A 52 14.59 9.56 5.73
CA GLU A 52 15.46 8.88 6.68
C GLU A 52 14.73 7.74 7.41
N SER A 53 15.40 6.59 7.57
CA SER A 53 14.91 5.47 8.39
C SER A 53 13.49 4.98 8.05
N THR A 54 13.08 5.10 6.78
CA THR A 54 11.75 4.72 6.30
C THR A 54 11.71 3.22 5.99
N PRO A 55 10.83 2.43 6.64
CA PRO A 55 10.64 1.03 6.29
C PRO A 55 9.89 0.92 4.96
N VAL A 56 10.30 -0.06 4.15
CA VAL A 56 9.74 -0.34 2.83
C VAL A 56 9.55 -1.84 2.66
N LYS A 57 8.36 -2.21 2.19
CA LYS A 57 8.00 -3.57 1.83
C LYS A 57 7.68 -3.63 0.35
N ILE A 58 8.33 -4.56 -0.35
CA ILE A 58 8.10 -4.85 -1.76
C ILE A 58 7.46 -6.23 -1.83
N THR A 59 6.26 -6.32 -2.38
CA THR A 59 5.54 -7.57 -2.58
C THR A 59 5.29 -7.79 -4.07
N LEU A 60 5.77 -8.90 -4.61
CA LEU A 60 5.48 -9.35 -5.96
C LEU A 60 4.54 -10.56 -5.88
N LYS A 61 3.37 -10.45 -6.50
CA LYS A 61 2.39 -11.53 -6.60
C LYS A 61 2.33 -12.01 -8.05
N PHE A 62 2.57 -13.29 -8.27
CA PHE A 62 2.51 -13.92 -9.58
C PHE A 62 1.26 -14.81 -9.64
N PRO A 63 0.27 -14.51 -10.49
CA PRO A 63 -0.83 -15.45 -10.71
C PRO A 63 -0.30 -16.74 -11.30
N THR A 64 -0.72 -17.89 -10.77
CA THR A 64 -0.32 -19.19 -11.35
C THR A 64 -1.04 -19.50 -12.65
N LYS A 65 -2.03 -18.68 -13.04
CA LYS A 65 -2.76 -18.79 -14.30
C LYS A 65 -1.87 -18.27 -15.45
N SER A 66 -1.00 -19.16 -15.92
CA SER A 66 -0.22 -19.13 -17.18
C SER A 66 0.45 -17.80 -17.58
N PRO A 67 1.79 -17.69 -17.52
CA PRO A 67 2.50 -16.95 -18.57
C PRO A 67 2.13 -17.60 -19.91
N THR A 68 1.54 -16.85 -20.83
CA THR A 68 1.10 -17.40 -22.12
C THR A 68 2.31 -17.68 -23.00
N ASP A 69 2.79 -18.93 -23.00
CA ASP A 69 3.44 -19.47 -24.19
C ASP A 69 2.41 -20.30 -24.96
N VAL A 70 2.08 -19.84 -26.17
CA VAL A 70 1.15 -20.49 -27.11
C VAL A 70 1.59 -21.93 -27.44
N ASN A 71 2.80 -22.34 -27.04
CA ASN A 71 3.40 -23.64 -27.35
C ASN A 71 3.67 -24.54 -26.13
N GLY A 72 2.99 -24.35 -24.99
CA GLY A 72 3.08 -25.31 -23.88
C GLY A 72 4.50 -25.43 -23.30
N GLY A 73 5.22 -24.31 -23.23
CA GLY A 73 6.46 -24.19 -22.49
C GLY A 73 6.18 -24.11 -20.99
N ASP A 74 6.74 -25.04 -20.24
CA ASP A 74 6.49 -25.25 -18.82
C ASP A 74 6.85 -24.03 -17.97
N ILE A 75 6.07 -23.80 -16.91
CA ILE A 75 6.16 -22.71 -15.92
C ILE A 75 7.48 -22.74 -15.12
N ARG A 76 8.39 -23.67 -15.47
CA ARG A 76 9.49 -24.13 -14.63
C ARG A 76 10.67 -23.18 -14.60
N ASP A 77 10.94 -22.41 -15.65
CA ASP A 77 12.21 -21.64 -15.74
C ASP A 77 12.05 -20.11 -15.72
N VAL A 78 11.06 -19.55 -15.02
CA VAL A 78 10.96 -18.09 -14.84
C VAL A 78 11.92 -17.64 -13.73
N GLN A 79 12.91 -16.84 -14.09
CA GLN A 79 13.87 -16.22 -13.19
C GLN A 79 13.65 -14.71 -13.19
N ILE A 80 13.44 -14.17 -12.00
CA ILE A 80 13.22 -12.74 -11.76
C ILE A 80 14.35 -12.22 -10.89
N ARG A 81 14.97 -11.13 -11.34
CA ARG A 81 15.95 -10.37 -10.56
C ARG A 81 15.28 -9.13 -10.00
N LEU A 82 15.32 -9.00 -8.68
CA LEU A 82 14.89 -7.81 -7.95
C LEU A 82 16.14 -7.09 -7.45
N PHE A 83 16.37 -5.87 -7.92
CA PHE A 83 17.52 -5.08 -7.51
C PHE A 83 17.14 -3.65 -7.19
N GLY A 84 17.90 -3.03 -6.29
CA GLY A 84 17.62 -1.71 -5.76
C GLY A 84 18.89 -0.86 -5.65
N THR A 85 18.78 0.40 -6.02
CA THR A 85 19.87 1.37 -5.96
C THR A 85 19.51 2.55 -5.07
N ASP A 86 20.43 2.98 -4.23
CA ASP A 86 20.28 4.13 -3.34
C ASP A 86 20.50 5.48 -4.09
N PRO A 87 20.33 6.64 -3.42
CA PRO A 87 20.58 7.95 -4.02
C PRO A 87 22.03 8.19 -4.47
N GLU A 88 23.00 7.49 -3.86
CA GLU A 88 24.43 7.55 -4.21
C GLU A 88 24.81 6.58 -5.34
N LYS A 89 23.83 5.84 -5.87
CA LYS A 89 23.97 4.81 -6.91
C LYS A 89 24.61 3.49 -6.43
N ASN A 90 24.69 3.25 -5.12
CA ASN A 90 25.11 1.96 -4.58
C ASN A 90 23.95 0.96 -4.63
N GLU A 91 24.25 -0.29 -4.96
CA GLU A 91 23.28 -1.38 -4.92
C GLU A 91 23.08 -1.85 -3.48
N TYR A 92 21.89 -1.64 -2.94
CA TYR A 92 21.51 -2.08 -1.58
C TYR A 92 20.72 -3.40 -1.59
N LEU A 93 20.20 -3.77 -2.77
CA LEU A 93 19.39 -4.96 -2.97
C LEU A 93 19.78 -5.61 -4.29
N ASP A 94 20.12 -6.89 -4.26
CA ASP A 94 20.26 -7.74 -5.45
C ASP A 94 19.84 -9.17 -5.08
N ALA A 95 18.66 -9.57 -5.53
CA ALA A 95 18.07 -10.86 -5.20
C ALA A 95 17.53 -11.54 -6.47
N HIS A 96 17.88 -12.82 -6.62
CA HIS A 96 17.48 -13.65 -7.74
C HIS A 96 16.49 -14.71 -7.26
N TYR A 97 15.31 -14.73 -7.88
CA TYR A 97 14.22 -15.61 -7.50
C TYR A 97 13.83 -16.52 -8.66
N PHE A 98 13.67 -17.80 -8.35
CA PHE A 98 13.23 -18.80 -9.28
C PHE A 98 11.79 -19.20 -8.97
N LEU A 99 10.85 -18.93 -9.87
CA LEU A 99 9.42 -19.10 -9.56
C LEU A 99 9.06 -20.54 -9.19
N GLN A 100 9.74 -21.57 -9.72
CA GLN A 100 9.46 -22.96 -9.34
C GLN A 100 9.74 -23.23 -7.85
N SER A 101 10.68 -22.51 -7.25
CA SER A 101 11.07 -22.70 -5.84
C SER A 101 10.16 -21.99 -4.84
N LEU A 102 9.27 -21.11 -5.33
CA LEU A 102 8.36 -20.35 -4.48
C LEU A 102 7.15 -21.17 -4.04
N PRO A 103 6.70 -21.01 -2.79
CA PRO A 103 5.46 -21.63 -2.33
C PRO A 103 4.27 -21.05 -3.11
N THR A 104 3.35 -21.93 -3.50
CA THR A 104 2.07 -21.54 -4.07
C THR A 104 1.07 -21.33 -2.94
N ILE A 105 0.48 -20.14 -2.88
CA ILE A 105 -0.53 -19.75 -1.92
C ILE A 105 -1.87 -19.67 -2.67
N VAL A 106 -2.94 -20.20 -2.08
CA VAL A 106 -4.29 -20.16 -2.66
C VAL A 106 -5.12 -19.16 -1.87
N GLN A 107 -5.60 -18.12 -2.53
CA GLN A 107 -6.46 -17.08 -1.95
C GLN A 107 -7.61 -16.81 -2.94
N ASP A 108 -8.84 -16.73 -2.45
CA ASP A 108 -10.04 -16.46 -3.27
C ASP A 108 -10.20 -17.34 -4.53
N ASN A 109 -10.00 -18.66 -4.38
CA ASN A 109 -10.00 -19.65 -5.47
C ASN A 109 -8.96 -19.40 -6.58
N GLN A 110 -7.98 -18.52 -6.36
CA GLN A 110 -6.86 -18.27 -7.25
C GLN A 110 -5.56 -18.67 -6.57
N ALA A 111 -4.65 -19.27 -7.32
CA ALA A 111 -3.35 -19.64 -6.84
C ALA A 111 -2.32 -18.59 -7.28
N PHE A 112 -1.44 -18.21 -6.36
CA PHE A 112 -0.41 -17.21 -6.55
C PHE A 112 0.92 -17.66 -5.97
N LYS A 113 2.01 -17.18 -6.53
CA LYS A 113 3.34 -17.25 -5.91
C LYS A 113 3.71 -15.86 -5.44
N ILE A 114 4.29 -15.75 -4.25
CA ILE A 114 4.56 -14.45 -3.62
C ILE A 114 6.04 -14.34 -3.29
N ILE A 115 6.61 -13.18 -3.59
CA ILE A 115 7.94 -12.75 -3.13
C ILE A 115 7.73 -11.50 -2.29
N SER A 116 8.16 -11.53 -1.04
CA SER A 116 8.14 -10.37 -0.14
C SER A 116 9.56 -10.02 0.26
N HIS A 117 9.93 -8.76 0.07
CA HIS A 117 11.21 -8.21 0.51
C HIS A 117 10.97 -6.99 1.38
N HIS A 118 11.63 -6.96 2.54
CA HIS A 118 11.50 -5.86 3.50
C HIS A 118 12.89 -5.27 3.75
N PHE A 119 12.98 -3.95 3.64
CA PHE A 119 14.20 -3.23 3.98
C PHE A 119 13.85 -1.90 4.65
N LYS A 120 14.84 -1.28 5.28
CA LYS A 120 14.71 0.05 5.87
C LYS A 120 15.72 0.97 5.20
N SER A 121 15.29 2.16 4.79
CA SER A 121 16.20 3.13 4.20
C SER A 121 17.26 3.55 5.23
N SER A 122 18.43 3.98 4.73
CA SER A 122 19.52 4.39 5.59
C SER A 122 19.13 5.62 6.43
N SER A 123 19.65 5.69 7.66
CA SER A 123 19.45 6.85 8.54
C SER A 123 20.28 8.08 8.13
N THR A 124 21.11 7.98 7.09
CA THR A 124 21.99 9.09 6.67
C THR A 124 21.73 9.53 5.22
N LEU A 125 20.96 8.74 4.47
CA LEU A 125 20.74 8.94 3.04
C LEU A 125 19.25 9.14 2.77
N TYR A 126 18.88 10.39 2.49
CA TYR A 126 17.56 10.77 1.99
C TYR A 126 17.63 10.96 0.47
N GLY A 127 16.57 10.59 -0.25
CA GLY A 127 16.50 10.87 -1.69
C GLY A 127 15.78 9.80 -2.49
N ASN A 128 16.15 9.73 -3.77
CA ASN A 128 15.50 8.85 -4.74
C ASN A 128 16.12 7.47 -4.70
N TYR A 129 15.37 6.51 -4.17
CA TYR A 129 15.70 5.10 -4.26
C TYR A 129 15.06 4.52 -5.53
N LYS A 130 15.79 3.66 -6.22
CA LYS A 130 15.33 3.02 -7.45
C LYS A 130 15.16 1.54 -7.21
N ILE A 131 13.97 1.02 -7.47
CA ILE A 131 13.64 -0.41 -7.34
C ILE A 131 13.34 -0.95 -8.72
N CYS A 132 14.07 -1.96 -9.16
CA CYS A 132 13.93 -2.54 -10.49
C CYS A 132 13.63 -4.04 -10.43
N ILE A 133 12.76 -4.48 -11.33
CA ILE A 133 12.39 -5.87 -11.53
C ILE A 133 12.78 -6.22 -12.95
N GLU A 134 13.61 -7.24 -13.12
CA GLU A 134 14.08 -7.71 -14.41
C GLU A 134 13.75 -9.19 -14.60
N GLN A 135 13.24 -9.54 -15.78
CA GLN A 135 13.03 -10.91 -16.19
C GLN A 135 14.28 -11.42 -16.93
N GLU A 136 14.97 -12.39 -16.36
CA GLU A 136 16.20 -12.95 -16.96
C GLU A 136 15.92 -14.09 -17.94
N SER A 137 14.73 -14.68 -17.86
CA SER A 137 14.31 -15.79 -18.72
C SER A 137 13.84 -15.36 -20.11
N LYS A 138 13.93 -16.29 -21.07
CA LYS A 138 13.52 -16.12 -22.48
C LYS A 138 11.99 -16.16 -22.70
N LEU A 139 11.20 -16.19 -21.64
CA LEU A 139 9.73 -16.26 -21.75
C LEU A 139 9.18 -14.98 -22.40
N LYS A 140 8.16 -15.16 -23.25
CA LYS A 140 7.60 -14.04 -24.01
C LYS A 140 6.97 -13.00 -23.10
N GLU A 141 6.12 -13.41 -22.18
CA GLU A 141 5.37 -12.50 -21.30
C GLU A 141 5.21 -13.09 -19.89
N VAL A 142 5.46 -12.28 -18.87
CA VAL A 142 5.20 -12.58 -17.45
C VAL A 142 4.34 -11.46 -16.87
N GLU A 143 3.20 -11.84 -16.31
CA GLU A 143 2.30 -10.94 -15.61
C GLU A 143 2.53 -11.05 -14.10
N LEU A 144 2.64 -9.92 -13.41
CA LEU A 144 2.81 -9.85 -11.96
C LEU A 144 2.11 -8.62 -11.40
N ASP A 145 1.64 -8.71 -10.17
CA ASP A 145 1.11 -7.58 -9.40
C ASP A 145 2.18 -7.13 -8.40
N LEU A 146 2.54 -5.85 -8.47
CA LEU A 146 3.53 -5.21 -7.62
C LEU A 146 2.81 -4.33 -6.59
N HIS A 147 3.11 -4.57 -5.31
CA HIS A 147 2.83 -3.65 -4.21
C HIS A 147 4.14 -3.14 -3.63
N ILE A 148 4.25 -1.82 -3.48
CA ILE A 148 5.33 -1.17 -2.75
C ILE A 148 4.68 -0.39 -1.61
N ASP A 149 4.83 -0.90 -0.40
CA ASP A 149 4.36 -0.24 0.81
C ASP A 149 5.51 0.55 1.43
N VAL A 150 5.30 1.84 1.68
CA VAL A 150 6.30 2.74 2.26
C VAL A 150 5.76 3.28 3.58
N GLY A 151 6.59 3.27 4.62
CA GLY A 151 6.24 3.79 5.94
C GLY A 151 5.41 2.81 6.76
N LYS A 152 4.36 3.30 7.42
CA LYS A 152 3.65 2.57 8.51
C LYS A 152 3.14 1.18 8.12
N SER A 153 2.65 0.99 6.90
CA SER A 153 2.18 -0.33 6.44
C SER A 153 3.32 -1.35 6.30
N ALA A 154 4.52 -0.90 5.94
CA ALA A 154 5.71 -1.74 5.90
C ALA A 154 6.35 -1.91 7.28
N GLU A 155 6.16 -0.95 8.19
CA GLU A 155 6.69 -0.97 9.56
C GLU A 155 6.08 -2.09 10.41
N VAL A 156 4.75 -2.23 10.37
CA VAL A 156 4.03 -3.27 11.14
C VAL A 156 4.55 -4.68 10.82
N GLU A 157 4.75 -4.97 9.53
CA GLU A 157 5.21 -6.30 9.10
C GLU A 157 6.72 -6.45 9.20
N PHE A 158 7.49 -5.37 9.12
CA PHE A 158 8.92 -5.40 9.43
C PHE A 158 9.14 -5.72 10.91
N GLU A 159 8.39 -5.11 11.82
CA GLU A 159 8.41 -5.44 13.25
C GLU A 159 7.96 -6.89 13.50
N GLU A 160 6.94 -7.38 12.80
CA GLU A 160 6.50 -8.77 12.92
C GLU A 160 7.55 -9.75 12.39
N LEU A 161 8.17 -9.49 11.24
CA LEU A 161 9.24 -10.32 10.68
C LEU A 161 10.53 -10.25 11.49
N GLU A 162 10.89 -9.08 12.00
CA GLU A 162 11.96 -8.94 12.98
C GLU A 162 11.63 -9.75 14.22
N SER A 163 10.40 -9.68 14.74
CA SER A 163 9.98 -10.48 15.90
C SER A 163 10.06 -11.99 15.62
N VAL A 164 9.69 -12.49 14.44
CA VAL A 164 9.79 -13.92 14.08
C VAL A 164 11.24 -14.37 13.88
N LYS A 165 12.10 -13.52 13.27
CA LYS A 165 13.56 -13.75 13.24
C LYS A 165 14.14 -13.72 14.65
N HIS A 166 13.63 -12.81 15.49
CA HIS A 166 13.94 -12.74 16.90
C HIS A 166 13.44 -14.01 17.61
N VAL A 167 12.29 -14.61 17.27
CA VAL A 167 11.76 -15.86 17.86
C VAL A 167 12.71 -17.04 17.61
N LYS A 168 13.26 -17.18 16.40
CA LYS A 168 14.31 -18.20 16.13
C LYS A 168 15.60 -17.93 16.91
N LYS A 169 15.98 -16.67 17.08
CA LYS A 169 17.14 -16.27 17.90
C LYS A 169 16.85 -16.42 19.41
N ILE A 170 15.59 -16.24 19.81
CA ILE A 170 15.04 -16.39 21.16
C ILE A 170 15.02 -17.85 21.56
N GLU A 171 14.74 -18.81 20.68
CA GLU A 171 14.87 -20.23 21.02
C GLU A 171 16.31 -20.60 21.43
N THR A 172 17.30 -20.01 20.75
CA THR A 172 18.73 -20.22 21.07
C THR A 172 19.18 -19.44 22.30
N LEU A 173 18.60 -18.25 22.53
CA LEU A 173 18.89 -17.39 23.69
C LEU A 173 18.10 -17.77 24.96
N LEU A 174 16.91 -18.37 24.85
CA LEU A 174 16.09 -18.86 25.98
C LEU A 174 16.81 -19.98 26.74
N LYS A 175 17.55 -20.83 26.03
CA LYS A 175 18.47 -21.79 26.63
C LYS A 175 19.55 -21.13 27.50
N ASN A 176 19.91 -19.88 27.20
CA ASN A 176 20.98 -19.15 27.90
C ASN A 176 20.43 -18.16 28.94
N LEU A 177 19.23 -17.62 28.75
CA LEU A 177 18.54 -16.65 29.62
C LEU A 177 17.74 -17.30 30.75
N GLY A 178 17.48 -18.61 30.70
CA GLY A 178 16.86 -19.36 31.80
C GLY A 178 17.57 -19.20 33.15
N ASN A 179 18.86 -18.82 33.13
CA ASN A 179 19.67 -18.59 34.33
C ASN A 179 19.58 -17.15 34.90
N GLN A 180 18.86 -16.20 34.26
CA GLN A 180 18.82 -14.79 34.69
C GLN A 180 17.41 -14.17 34.81
N ILE A 181 16.33 -14.96 34.75
CA ILE A 181 14.94 -14.48 34.79
C ILE A 181 14.47 -13.99 36.17
N THR A 182 15.23 -14.22 37.24
CA THR A 182 14.81 -13.85 38.61
C THR A 182 14.86 -12.35 38.93
N THR A 183 15.41 -11.51 38.04
CA THR A 183 15.66 -10.08 38.36
C THR A 183 14.83 -9.07 37.53
N ILE A 184 14.15 -9.48 36.44
CA ILE A 184 13.53 -8.54 35.46
C ILE A 184 12.08 -8.14 35.82
N THR A 185 11.42 -8.88 36.71
CA THR A 185 9.99 -8.67 37.03
C THR A 185 9.70 -7.32 37.69
N SER A 186 10.71 -6.60 38.19
CA SER A 186 10.54 -5.28 38.83
C SER A 186 10.42 -4.10 37.86
N GLU A 187 10.83 -4.23 36.60
CA GLU A 187 10.82 -3.13 35.63
C GLU A 187 9.54 -3.07 34.78
N GLN A 188 8.73 -4.13 34.79
CA GLN A 188 7.50 -4.24 33.98
C GLN A 188 6.37 -3.31 34.43
N ILE A 189 6.40 -2.82 35.67
CA ILE A 189 5.38 -1.89 36.19
C ILE A 189 5.62 -0.45 35.69
N TYR A 190 6.86 -0.10 35.32
CA TYR A 190 7.21 1.22 34.80
C TYR A 190 6.80 1.41 33.33
N PHE A 191 6.92 0.35 32.52
CA PHE A 191 6.58 0.43 31.08
C PHE A 191 5.07 0.52 30.81
N LYS A 192 4.23 -0.09 31.66
CA LYS A 192 2.76 -0.02 31.55
C LYS A 192 2.21 1.40 31.66
N HIS A 193 2.88 2.27 32.42
CA HIS A 193 2.48 3.66 32.58
C HIS A 193 2.89 4.56 31.40
N ARG A 194 3.85 4.11 30.56
CA ARG A 194 4.15 4.76 29.26
C ARG A 194 3.22 4.26 28.13
N GLU A 195 2.67 3.06 28.26
CA GLU A 195 1.76 2.45 27.29
C GLU A 195 0.40 3.18 27.22
N GLU A 196 -0.12 3.64 28.37
CA GLU A 196 -1.38 4.40 28.44
C GLU A 196 -1.29 5.74 27.69
N ARG A 197 -0.12 6.37 27.65
CA ARG A 197 0.12 7.62 26.89
C ARG A 197 0.38 7.35 25.39
N PHE A 198 0.84 6.16 25.03
CA PHE A 198 1.09 5.80 23.64
C PHE A 198 -0.19 5.41 22.88
N ARG A 199 -1.23 4.99 23.62
CA ARG A 199 -2.55 4.64 23.06
C ARG A 199 -3.36 5.84 22.56
N GLU A 200 -3.06 7.06 23.03
CA GLU A 200 -3.68 8.29 22.54
C GLU A 200 -3.14 8.72 21.17
N THR A 201 -1.93 8.27 20.78
CA THR A 201 -1.30 8.69 19.52
C THR A 201 -1.76 7.92 18.28
N THR A 202 -2.46 6.79 18.45
CA THR A 202 -3.03 6.00 17.34
C THR A 202 -4.41 6.50 16.88
N ASP A 203 -5.08 7.36 17.67
CA ASP A 203 -6.36 7.97 17.31
C ASP A 203 -6.26 8.97 16.13
N SER A 204 -5.07 9.52 15.88
CA SER A 204 -4.85 10.63 14.95
C SER A 204 -4.92 10.29 13.46
N THR A 205 -5.13 9.02 13.10
CA THR A 205 -5.45 8.62 11.71
C THR A 205 -6.95 8.42 11.51
N TYR A 206 -7.68 7.98 12.54
CA TYR A 206 -9.15 7.95 12.53
C TYR A 206 -9.72 9.38 12.53
N GLU A 207 -9.11 10.31 13.26
CA GLU A 207 -9.59 11.68 13.42
C GLU A 207 -9.65 12.45 12.09
N ARG A 208 -8.64 12.32 11.23
CA ARG A 208 -8.58 13.06 9.95
C ARG A 208 -9.62 12.56 8.94
N LEU A 209 -9.80 11.24 8.87
CA LEU A 209 -10.83 10.61 8.03
C LEU A 209 -12.24 10.91 8.54
N TRP A 210 -12.42 10.93 9.86
CA TRP A 210 -13.70 11.24 10.47
C TRP A 210 -14.14 12.69 10.22
N ILE A 211 -13.21 13.66 10.33
CA ILE A 211 -13.51 15.08 10.04
C ILE A 211 -13.91 15.28 8.57
N VAL A 212 -13.22 14.62 7.63
CA VAL A 212 -13.56 14.68 6.20
C VAL A 212 -14.93 14.06 5.94
N ALA A 213 -15.23 12.91 6.54
CA ALA A 213 -16.54 12.25 6.41
C ALA A 213 -17.68 13.11 6.97
N VAL A 214 -17.50 13.73 8.13
CA VAL A 214 -18.50 14.61 8.75
C VAL A 214 -18.73 15.87 7.92
N LEU A 215 -17.66 16.52 7.44
CA LEU A 215 -17.75 17.71 6.61
C LEU A 215 -18.46 17.41 5.28
N GLN A 216 -18.22 16.23 4.70
CA GLN A 216 -18.88 15.78 3.47
C GLN A 216 -20.39 15.55 3.66
N VAL A 217 -20.81 14.92 4.76
CA VAL A 217 -22.25 14.75 5.08
C VAL A 217 -22.94 16.10 5.28
N MET A 218 -22.28 17.04 5.96
CA MET A 218 -22.82 18.38 6.18
C MET A 218 -23.08 19.14 4.87
N ILE A 219 -22.14 19.07 3.93
CA ILE A 219 -22.28 19.70 2.61
C ILE A 219 -23.45 19.08 1.83
N LEU A 220 -23.62 17.75 1.88
CA LEU A 220 -24.73 17.06 1.23
C LEU A 220 -26.09 17.54 1.78
N VAL A 221 -26.24 17.63 3.10
CA VAL A 221 -27.48 18.09 3.75
C VAL A 221 -27.80 19.54 3.38
N MET A 222 -26.80 20.43 3.40
CA MET A 222 -26.99 21.83 3.01
C MET A 222 -27.41 21.95 1.54
N SER A 223 -26.79 21.16 0.66
CA SER A 223 -27.15 21.15 -0.77
C SER A 223 -28.57 20.63 -1.01
N ALA A 224 -28.99 19.57 -0.30
CA ALA A 224 -30.33 19.01 -0.40
C ALA A 224 -31.40 20.00 0.10
N TRP A 225 -31.13 20.69 1.21
CA TRP A 225 -32.03 21.72 1.72
C TRP A 225 -32.19 22.86 0.72
N TRP A 226 -31.07 23.31 0.14
CA TRP A 226 -31.08 24.37 -0.87
C TRP A 226 -31.87 23.96 -2.12
N GLN A 227 -31.72 22.71 -2.57
CA GLN A 227 -32.49 22.14 -3.69
C GLN A 227 -34.00 22.18 -3.42
N LEU A 228 -34.44 21.74 -2.23
CA LEU A 228 -35.84 21.73 -1.85
C LEU A 228 -36.44 23.14 -1.74
N SER A 229 -35.65 24.11 -1.25
CA SER A 229 -36.07 25.52 -1.18
C SER A 229 -36.24 26.14 -2.57
N SER A 230 -35.32 25.84 -3.50
CA SER A 230 -35.40 26.28 -4.88
C SER A 230 -36.63 25.68 -5.58
N LEU A 231 -36.94 24.41 -5.33
CA LEU A 231 -38.12 23.74 -5.88
C LEU A 231 -39.42 24.38 -5.35
N LYS A 232 -39.50 24.64 -4.03
CA LYS A 232 -40.65 25.34 -3.43
C LYS A 232 -40.85 26.75 -3.99
N THR A 233 -39.75 27.47 -4.22
CA THR A 233 -39.80 28.82 -4.80
C THR A 233 -40.25 28.80 -6.26
N PHE A 234 -39.90 27.75 -7.01
CA PHE A 234 -40.35 27.55 -8.38
C PHE A 234 -41.85 27.26 -8.45
N PHE A 235 -42.37 26.35 -7.62
CA PHE A 235 -43.81 26.06 -7.55
C PHE A 235 -44.64 27.26 -7.10
N ARG A 236 -44.13 28.07 -6.15
CA ARG A 236 -44.81 29.28 -5.68
C ARG A 236 -44.91 30.36 -6.76
N LYS A 237 -43.92 30.45 -7.67
CA LYS A 237 -43.95 31.41 -8.79
C LYS A 237 -44.82 30.93 -9.96
N GLN A 238 -45.03 29.64 -10.12
CA GLN A 238 -45.85 29.09 -11.21
C GLN A 238 -47.34 28.85 -10.85
N LYS A 239 -47.77 29.05 -9.60
CA LYS A 239 -49.17 28.83 -9.15
C LYS A 239 -49.77 27.54 -9.74
N LEU A 240 -49.15 26.41 -9.45
CA LEU A 240 -49.77 25.10 -9.64
C LEU A 240 -49.88 24.45 -8.26
N ILE A 241 -51.04 24.76 -7.65
CA ILE A 241 -51.73 24.19 -6.48
C ILE A 241 -50.95 24.17 -5.16
#